data_AF-A0A084WGS8-F1
#
_entry.id   AF-A0A084WGS8-F1
#
_cell.length_a   1.000
_cell.length_b   1.000
_cell.length_c   1.000
_cell.angle_alpha   90.00
_cell.angle_beta   90.00
_cell.angle_gamma   90.00
#
_symmetry.space_group_name_H-M   'P 1'
#
loop_
_entity.id
_entity.type
_entity.pdbx_description
1 polymer ?
#
loop_
_entity_poly.entity_id
_entity_poly.type
_entity_poly.pdbx_seq_one_letter_code
_entity_poly.pdbx_strand_id
1 'polypeptide(L)'
;MAPSCPACEEMVVSSEYMCAGFCKSTYHYKCIGLASNLIKELKRPKSQLVWLCHGCRDFKTKGISPLIREIDSRLTDIKNELLTGLKSEIASEIKKHLTDFINTTASTTTNVVFPLADQNTRITTDRNTPLNAPKPLRPQLRLKLYQHQ
;
A
#
# COMPACT_ATOMS: atom_id res chain seq x y z
N MET A 1 -37.73 -6.99 -14.85
CA MET A 1 -38.37 -7.71 -13.72
C MET A 1 -38.63 -6.70 -12.62
N ALA A 2 -39.84 -6.65 -12.07
CA ALA A 2 -40.12 -5.81 -10.91
C ALA A 2 -39.32 -6.32 -9.70
N PRO A 3 -38.73 -5.45 -8.87
CA PRO A 3 -38.04 -5.89 -7.67
C PRO A 3 -39.05 -6.46 -6.66
N SER A 4 -38.69 -7.58 -6.02
CA SER A 4 -39.42 -8.11 -4.86
C SER A 4 -38.91 -7.48 -3.58
N CYS A 5 -39.81 -7.27 -2.61
CA CYS A 5 -39.44 -6.75 -1.31
C CYS A 5 -38.77 -7.86 -0.48
N PRO A 6 -37.51 -7.70 -0.03
CA PRO A 6 -36.84 -8.76 0.75
C PRO A 6 -37.44 -9.04 2.13
N ALA A 7 -38.40 -8.23 2.60
CA ALA A 7 -39.02 -8.38 3.91
C ALA A 7 -40.34 -9.17 3.87
N CYS A 8 -41.09 -9.12 2.76
CA CYS A 8 -42.34 -9.88 2.60
C CYS A 8 -42.38 -10.76 1.34
N GLU A 9 -41.32 -10.74 0.52
CA GLU A 9 -41.15 -11.50 -0.72
C GLU A 9 -42.15 -11.15 -1.85
N GLU A 10 -43.08 -10.23 -1.62
CA GLU A 10 -44.03 -9.74 -2.62
C GLU A 10 -43.42 -8.71 -3.57
N MET A 11 -44.00 -8.58 -4.76
CA MET A 11 -43.59 -7.57 -5.74
C MET A 11 -43.85 -6.14 -5.24
N VAL A 12 -42.89 -5.26 -5.49
CA VAL A 12 -43.02 -3.84 -5.16
C VAL A 12 -43.65 -3.11 -6.35
N VAL A 13 -44.95 -2.84 -6.25
CA VAL A 13 -45.73 -2.22 -7.33
C VAL A 13 -45.92 -0.72 -7.12
N SER A 14 -45.98 -0.26 -5.87
CA SER A 14 -46.09 1.16 -5.51
C SER A 14 -45.60 1.42 -4.08
N SER A 15 -45.18 2.66 -3.80
CA SER A 15 -44.76 3.10 -2.47
C SER A 15 -43.52 2.39 -1.91
N GLU A 16 -42.39 2.59 -2.59
CA GLU A 16 -41.13 1.97 -2.26
C GLU A 16 -40.11 2.90 -1.60
N TYR A 17 -39.27 2.33 -0.74
CA TYR A 17 -38.06 2.97 -0.26
C TYR A 17 -36.86 2.09 -0.58
N MET A 18 -35.79 2.68 -1.10
CA MET A 18 -34.55 1.98 -1.41
C MET A 18 -33.59 2.03 -0.23
N CYS A 19 -33.00 0.88 0.13
CA CYS A 19 -31.93 0.84 1.11
C CYS A 19 -30.73 1.68 0.63
N ALA A 20 -30.26 2.62 1.44
CA ALA A 20 -29.09 3.45 1.11
C ALA A 20 -27.76 2.67 1.19
N GLY A 21 -27.78 1.45 1.74
CA GLY A 21 -26.60 0.59 1.89
C GLY A 21 -26.12 -0.02 0.57
N PHE A 22 -25.31 -1.08 0.68
CA PHE A 22 -24.72 -1.74 -0.49
C PHE A 22 -25.73 -2.63 -1.25
N CYS A 23 -26.76 -3.15 -0.58
CA CYS A 23 -27.69 -4.08 -1.21
C CYS A 23 -28.64 -3.42 -2.22
N LYS A 24 -28.87 -2.11 -2.10
CA LYS A 24 -29.77 -1.28 -2.94
C LYS A 24 -31.17 -1.87 -3.15
N SER A 25 -31.60 -2.79 -2.30
CA SER A 25 -32.91 -3.44 -2.41
C SER A 25 -34.03 -2.45 -2.07
N THR A 26 -35.17 -2.61 -2.74
CA THR A 26 -36.36 -1.80 -2.50
C THR A 26 -37.33 -2.52 -1.56
N TYR A 27 -38.01 -1.75 -0.72
CA TYR A 27 -38.93 -2.26 0.29
C TYR A 27 -40.24 -1.46 0.25
N HIS A 28 -41.36 -2.10 0.57
CA HIS A 28 -42.60 -1.36 0.82
C HIS A 28 -42.47 -0.51 2.09
N TYR A 29 -43.09 0.67 2.12
CA TYR A 29 -43.11 1.51 3.33
C TYR A 29 -43.69 0.81 4.56
N LYS A 30 -44.59 -0.16 4.38
CA LYS A 30 -45.13 -0.96 5.50
C LYS A 30 -44.10 -1.93 6.05
N CYS A 31 -43.24 -2.47 5.21
CA CYS A 31 -42.25 -3.49 5.58
C CYS A 31 -41.01 -2.90 6.26
N ILE A 32 -40.72 -1.61 6.08
CA ILE A 32 -39.59 -0.95 6.75
C ILE A 32 -39.87 -0.58 8.22
N GLY A 33 -41.12 -0.69 8.68
CA GLY A 33 -41.50 -0.47 10.08
C GLY A 33 -41.33 0.97 10.58
N LEU A 34 -41.32 1.96 9.68
CA LEU A 34 -41.20 3.38 10.04
C LEU A 34 -42.56 4.07 10.12
N ALA A 35 -42.68 5.02 11.04
CA ALA A 35 -43.83 5.90 11.10
C ALA A 35 -43.92 6.80 9.86
N SER A 36 -45.15 7.16 9.46
CA SER A 36 -45.43 7.89 8.22
C SER A 36 -44.81 9.29 8.18
N ASN A 37 -44.65 9.95 9.33
CA ASN A 37 -43.92 11.21 9.46
C ASN A 37 -42.42 11.06 9.14
N LEU A 38 -41.78 10.00 9.62
CA LEU A 38 -40.37 9.72 9.32
C LEU A 38 -40.16 9.40 7.84
N ILE A 39 -41.11 8.69 7.21
CA ILE A 39 -41.07 8.43 5.77
C ILE A 39 -41.14 9.73 4.97
N LYS A 40 -41.97 10.70 5.39
CA LYS A 40 -42.04 12.02 4.74
C LYS A 40 -40.71 12.77 4.85
N GLU A 41 -40.06 12.72 6.02
CA GLU A 41 -38.75 13.33 6.22
C GLU A 41 -37.64 12.64 5.40
N LEU A 42 -37.66 11.30 5.31
CA LEU A 42 -36.71 10.54 4.50
C LEU A 42 -36.85 10.79 2.99
N LYS A 43 -38.02 11.24 2.54
CA LYS A 43 -38.27 11.62 1.14
C LYS A 43 -37.88 13.06 0.81
N ARG A 44 -37.62 13.91 1.81
CA ARG A 44 -37.23 15.29 1.54
C ARG A 44 -35.88 15.31 0.82
N PRO A 45 -35.75 15.99 -0.33
CA PRO A 45 -34.48 16.07 -1.05
C PRO A 45 -33.33 16.68 -0.23
N LYS A 46 -33.66 17.52 0.77
CA LYS A 46 -32.70 18.16 1.68
C LYS A 46 -32.51 17.39 2.99
N SER A 47 -33.09 16.20 3.12
CA SER A 47 -32.91 15.37 4.30
C SER A 47 -31.52 14.78 4.33
N GLN A 48 -30.83 14.91 5.46
CA GLN A 48 -29.57 14.20 5.71
C GLN A 48 -29.82 12.78 6.24
N LEU A 49 -31.09 12.39 6.39
CA LEU A 49 -31.48 11.10 6.90
C LEU A 49 -31.42 10.04 5.79
N VAL A 50 -30.83 8.90 6.11
CA VAL A 50 -30.79 7.73 5.25
C VAL A 50 -31.32 6.53 6.01
N TRP A 51 -32.06 5.66 5.31
CA TRP A 51 -32.50 4.39 5.89
C TRP A 51 -31.66 3.24 5.34
N LEU A 52 -31.31 2.32 6.24
CA LEU A 52 -30.58 1.08 5.96
C LEU A 52 -31.43 -0.09 6.41
N CYS A 53 -31.53 -1.13 5.56
CA CYS A 53 -32.13 -2.39 5.97
C CYS A 53 -31.29 -3.05 7.08
N HIS A 54 -31.89 -4.03 7.77
CA HIS A 54 -31.24 -4.71 8.90
C HIS A 54 -29.86 -5.26 8.53
N GLY A 55 -29.75 -5.98 7.40
CA GLY A 55 -28.48 -6.53 6.94
C GLY A 55 -27.41 -5.46 6.64
N CYS A 56 -27.78 -4.36 5.98
CA CYS A 56 -26.84 -3.26 5.72
C CYS A 56 -26.43 -2.51 7.00
N ARG A 57 -27.36 -2.36 7.95
CA ARG A 57 -27.09 -1.75 9.25
C ARG A 57 -26.15 -2.62 10.10
N ASP A 58 -26.38 -3.92 10.12
CA ASP A 58 -25.56 -4.88 10.84
C ASP A 58 -24.16 -4.98 10.22
N PHE A 59 -24.08 -4.96 8.90
CA PHE A 59 -22.79 -4.87 8.21
C PHE A 59 -22.02 -3.60 8.58
N LYS A 60 -22.70 -2.44 8.60
CA LYS A 60 -22.09 -1.17 8.98
C LYS A 60 -21.60 -1.15 10.44
N THR A 61 -22.35 -1.77 11.34
CA THR A 61 -22.07 -1.72 12.79
C THR A 61 -21.14 -2.82 13.28
N LYS A 62 -21.21 -4.02 12.68
CA LYS A 62 -20.49 -5.22 13.14
C LYS A 62 -19.52 -5.78 12.10
N GLY A 63 -19.80 -5.64 10.80
CA GLY A 63 -19.16 -6.42 9.73
C GLY A 63 -17.90 -5.79 9.12
N ILE A 64 -17.77 -4.47 9.12
CA ILE A 64 -16.64 -3.81 8.46
C ILE A 64 -15.35 -3.93 9.27
N SER A 65 -15.41 -3.78 10.59
CA SER A 65 -14.18 -3.72 11.40
C SER A 65 -13.37 -5.02 11.41
N PRO A 66 -13.96 -6.22 11.60
CA PRO A 66 -13.18 -7.46 11.63
C PRO A 66 -12.62 -7.84 10.27
N LEU A 67 -13.42 -7.73 9.20
CA LEU A 67 -13.00 -8.07 7.85
C LEU A 67 -11.93 -7.11 7.32
N ILE A 68 -12.07 -5.80 7.55
CA ILE A 68 -11.02 -4.84 7.20
C ILE A 68 -9.73 -5.17 7.96
N ARG A 69 -9.80 -5.46 9.26
CA ARG A 69 -8.61 -5.84 10.03
C ARG A 69 -7.94 -7.11 9.51
N GLU A 70 -8.72 -8.12 9.10
CA GLU A 70 -8.15 -9.33 8.52
C GLU A 70 -7.49 -9.06 7.16
N ILE A 71 -8.14 -8.25 6.30
CA ILE A 71 -7.58 -7.83 5.02
C ILE A 71 -6.29 -7.03 5.23
N ASP A 72 -6.28 -6.06 6.15
CA ASP A 72 -5.10 -5.26 6.46
C ASP A 72 -3.95 -6.11 7.01
N SER A 73 -4.25 -7.10 7.85
CA SER A 73 -3.26 -8.08 8.33
C SER A 73 -2.66 -8.86 7.18
N ARG A 74 -3.49 -9.45 6.32
CA ARG A 74 -3.01 -10.24 5.16
C ARG A 74 -2.22 -9.41 4.17
N LEU A 75 -2.63 -8.16 3.91
CA LEU A 75 -1.87 -7.23 3.07
C LEU A 75 -0.51 -6.90 3.67
N THR A 76 -0.44 -6.76 5.00
CA THR A 76 0.82 -6.53 5.71
C THR A 76 1.73 -7.76 5.61
N ASP A 77 1.17 -8.97 5.76
CA ASP A 77 1.93 -10.22 5.64
C ASP A 77 2.50 -10.40 4.22
N ILE A 78 1.67 -10.24 3.19
CA ILE A 78 2.08 -10.32 1.78
C ILE A 78 3.16 -9.27 1.48
N LYS A 79 2.98 -8.03 1.95
CA LYS A 79 3.97 -6.97 1.77
C LYS A 79 5.31 -7.36 2.40
N ASN A 80 5.30 -7.91 3.61
CA ASN A 80 6.51 -8.29 4.32
C ASN A 80 7.19 -9.47 3.62
N GLU A 81 6.43 -10.48 3.21
CA GLU A 81 6.94 -11.65 2.49
C GLU A 81 7.63 -11.24 1.18
N LEU A 82 6.97 -10.39 0.37
CA LEU A 82 7.56 -9.84 -0.86
C LEU A 82 8.83 -9.03 -0.59
N LEU A 83 8.80 -8.15 0.42
CA LEU A 83 9.99 -7.37 0.80
C LEU A 83 11.15 -8.25 1.24
N THR A 84 10.88 -9.32 2.00
CA THR A 84 11.92 -10.26 2.43
C THR A 84 12.45 -11.09 1.27
N GLY A 85 11.57 -11.58 0.39
CA GLY A 85 11.94 -12.34 -0.81
C GLY A 85 12.84 -11.52 -1.72
N LEU A 86 12.40 -10.31 -2.10
CA LEU A 86 13.17 -9.41 -2.96
C LEU A 86 14.53 -9.04 -2.35
N LYS A 87 14.58 -8.76 -1.03
CA LYS A 87 15.86 -8.50 -0.35
C LYS A 87 16.81 -9.69 -0.44
N SER A 88 16.29 -10.91 -0.24
CA SER A 88 17.11 -12.12 -0.30
C SER A 88 17.64 -12.40 -1.70
N GLU A 89 16.80 -12.19 -2.72
CA GLU A 89 17.13 -12.47 -4.11
C GLU A 89 18.14 -11.45 -4.65
N ILE A 90 17.95 -10.16 -4.37
CA ILE A 90 18.92 -9.11 -4.70
C ILE A 90 20.26 -9.37 -4.00
N ALA A 91 20.25 -9.73 -2.71
CA ALA A 91 21.47 -10.03 -1.97
C ALA A 91 22.21 -11.25 -2.56
N SER A 92 21.46 -12.29 -2.96
CA SER A 92 22.01 -13.48 -3.60
C SER A 92 22.64 -13.15 -4.96
N GLU A 93 21.94 -12.40 -5.81
CA GLU A 93 22.44 -12.07 -7.15
C GLU A 93 23.67 -11.14 -7.07
N ILE A 94 23.67 -10.15 -6.18
CA ILE A 94 24.85 -9.30 -5.92
C ILE A 94 26.03 -10.16 -5.47
N LYS A 95 25.82 -11.07 -4.51
CA LYS A 95 26.89 -11.95 -4.00
C LYS A 95 27.47 -12.83 -5.12
N LYS A 96 26.61 -13.38 -5.98
CA LYS A 96 27.01 -14.19 -7.12
C LYS A 96 27.84 -13.38 -8.11
N HIS A 97 27.35 -12.21 -8.55
CA HIS A 97 28.09 -11.33 -9.47
C HIS A 97 29.45 -10.90 -8.91
N LEU A 98 29.54 -10.57 -7.63
CA LEU A 98 30.81 -10.23 -6.99
C LEU A 98 31.79 -11.41 -6.97
N THR A 99 31.28 -12.61 -6.69
CA THR A 99 32.09 -13.84 -6.69
C THR A 99 32.61 -14.15 -8.10
N ASP A 100 31.75 -14.05 -9.10
CA ASP A 100 32.12 -14.28 -10.51
C ASP A 100 33.15 -13.24 -11.00
N PHE A 101 32.99 -11.97 -10.61
CA PHE A 101 33.95 -10.92 -10.92
C PHE A 101 35.33 -11.17 -10.30
N ILE A 102 35.38 -11.58 -9.02
CA ILE A 102 36.64 -11.92 -8.33
C ILE A 102 37.33 -13.11 -9.01
N ASN A 103 36.57 -14.15 -9.36
CA ASN A 103 37.13 -15.34 -10.01
C ASN A 103 37.68 -15.02 -11.42
N THR A 104 36.98 -14.16 -12.17
CA THR A 104 37.41 -13.74 -13.52
C THR A 104 38.67 -12.87 -13.47
N THR A 105 38.75 -11.93 -12.52
CA THR A 105 39.94 -11.07 -12.34
C THR A 105 41.15 -11.86 -11.86
N ALA A 106 40.98 -12.79 -10.91
CA ALA A 106 42.05 -13.67 -10.45
C ALA A 106 42.65 -14.54 -11.58
N SER A 107 41.84 -14.95 -12.55
CA SER A 107 42.28 -15.75 -13.71
C SER A 107 43.04 -14.91 -14.76
N THR A 108 42.93 -13.58 -14.72
CA THR A 108 43.54 -12.68 -15.71
C THR A 108 44.92 -12.17 -15.26
N THR A 109 45.21 -12.17 -13.95
CA THR A 109 46.48 -11.63 -13.40
C THR A 109 47.67 -12.60 -13.47
N THR A 110 47.46 -13.87 -13.82
CA THR A 110 48.52 -14.90 -13.81
C THR A 110 49.37 -15.02 -15.08
N ASN A 111 49.17 -14.19 -16.11
CA ASN A 111 49.91 -14.30 -17.39
C ASN A 111 50.66 -13.04 -17.85
N VAL A 112 50.96 -12.09 -16.96
CA VAL A 112 51.93 -11.03 -17.29
C VAL A 112 53.32 -11.50 -16.84
N VAL A 113 53.98 -12.30 -17.68
CA VAL A 113 55.43 -12.46 -17.64
C VAL A 113 56.03 -11.10 -17.91
N PHE A 114 56.42 -10.38 -16.86
CA PHE A 114 57.18 -9.15 -16.96
C PHE A 114 58.57 -9.50 -17.53
N PRO A 115 58.96 -8.99 -18.70
CA PRO A 115 60.36 -9.05 -19.10
C PRO A 115 61.15 -8.19 -18.12
N LEU A 116 62.12 -8.78 -17.42
CA LEU A 116 63.15 -8.02 -16.70
C LEU A 116 63.91 -7.17 -17.72
N ALA A 117 63.55 -5.89 -17.83
CA ALA A 117 64.38 -4.89 -18.46
C ALA A 117 65.18 -4.19 -17.37
N ASP A 118 66.48 -4.50 -17.34
CA ASP A 118 67.53 -3.69 -16.73
C ASP A 118 67.41 -2.24 -17.22
N GLN A 119 66.87 -1.32 -16.41
CA GLN A 119 67.14 0.10 -16.58
C GLN A 119 67.29 0.79 -15.22
N ASN A 120 68.57 1.03 -14.93
CA ASN A 120 69.12 1.92 -13.94
C ASN A 120 68.79 3.37 -14.33
N THR A 121 67.76 3.98 -13.75
CA THR A 121 67.52 5.43 -13.93
C THR A 121 67.02 6.07 -12.64
N ARG A 122 67.96 6.78 -12.03
CA ARG A 122 67.80 7.71 -10.91
C ARG A 122 66.89 8.86 -11.36
N ILE A 123 65.68 8.98 -10.80
CA ILE A 123 64.87 10.19 -10.88
C ILE A 123 64.39 10.59 -9.49
N THR A 124 64.66 11.85 -9.21
CA THR A 124 64.49 12.64 -8.01
C THR A 124 63.04 12.83 -7.60
N THR A 125 62.86 12.82 -6.28
CA THR A 125 61.67 13.19 -5.51
C THR A 125 61.25 14.64 -5.72
N ASP A 126 59.98 14.87 -6.08
CA ASP A 126 59.21 16.07 -5.76
C ASP A 126 57.76 15.65 -5.45
N ARG A 127 57.33 15.63 -4.18
CA ARG A 127 56.73 16.71 -3.39
C ARG A 127 55.34 17.19 -3.87
N ASN A 128 54.34 16.78 -3.06
CA ASN A 128 53.13 17.50 -2.66
C ASN A 128 51.98 17.75 -3.66
N THR A 129 50.88 17.01 -3.47
CA THR A 129 49.54 17.62 -3.43
C THR A 129 48.57 16.75 -2.61
N PRO A 130 47.97 17.25 -1.49
CA PRO A 130 46.92 16.52 -0.78
C PRO A 130 45.56 16.75 -1.45
N LEU A 131 44.92 15.65 -1.86
CA LEU A 131 43.60 15.64 -2.48
C LEU A 131 42.51 15.85 -1.43
N ASN A 132 41.61 16.79 -1.72
CA ASN A 132 40.47 17.24 -0.93
C ASN A 132 39.63 16.11 -0.30
N ALA A 133 39.33 16.26 1.00
CA ALA A 133 38.29 15.51 1.68
C ALA A 133 36.89 16.07 1.35
N PRO A 134 35.89 15.24 1.01
CA PRO A 134 34.51 15.69 0.87
C PRO A 134 33.82 15.89 2.23
N LYS A 135 33.15 17.05 2.40
CA LYS A 135 32.31 17.39 3.56
C LYS A 135 31.02 16.54 3.58
N PRO A 136 30.58 16.03 4.74
CA PRO A 136 29.26 15.43 4.86
C PRO A 136 28.15 16.50 4.88
N LEU A 137 27.16 16.35 4.02
CA LEU A 137 25.91 17.12 4.03
C LEU A 137 25.02 16.67 5.19
N ARG A 138 24.66 17.64 6.03
CA ARG A 138 23.78 17.49 7.20
C ARG A 138 22.32 17.38 6.75
N PRO A 139 21.49 16.46 7.29
CA PRO A 139 20.05 16.48 7.05
C PRO A 139 19.37 17.54 7.92
N GLN A 140 18.60 18.44 7.30
CA GLN A 140 17.66 19.31 8.01
C GLN A 140 16.34 18.58 8.20
N LEU A 141 16.15 18.00 9.39
CA LEU A 141 14.83 17.63 9.88
C LEU A 141 14.09 18.92 10.28
N ARG A 142 13.03 19.26 9.55
CA ARG A 142 12.06 20.27 10.00
C ARG A 142 10.68 19.64 10.03
N LEU A 143 10.35 19.06 11.19
CA LEU A 143 8.96 18.89 11.61
C LEU A 143 8.34 20.30 11.71
N LYS A 144 7.24 20.53 11.00
CA LYS A 144 6.28 21.55 11.40
C LYS A 144 5.03 20.85 11.90
N LEU A 145 4.82 21.00 13.19
CA LEU A 145 3.64 20.66 13.95
C LEU A 145 2.43 21.44 13.44
N TYR A 146 1.31 20.71 13.39
CA TYR A 146 -0.06 21.18 13.41
C TYR A 146 -0.31 22.31 14.41
N GLN A 147 -1.10 23.31 14.02
CA GLN A 147 -2.12 23.87 14.91
C GLN A 147 -3.36 24.24 14.08
N HIS A 148 -4.47 23.59 14.46
CA HIS A 148 -5.85 23.99 14.17
C HIS A 148 -6.22 25.17 15.06
N GLN A 149 -6.87 26.18 14.49
CA GLN A 149 -7.93 26.97 15.11
C GLN A 149 -8.83 27.53 14.01
#